data_AF-A0A822CBZ0-F1
#
_entry.id   AF-A0A822CBZ0-F1
#
_cell.length_a   1.000
_cell.length_b   1.000
_cell.length_c   1.000
_cell.angle_alpha   90.00
_cell.angle_beta   90.00
_cell.angle_gamma   90.00
#
_symmetry.space_group_name_H-M   'P 1'
#
loop_
_entity.id
_entity.type
_entity.pdbx_description
1 polymer ?
#
loop_
_entity_poly.entity_id
_entity_poly.type
_entity_poly.pdbx_seq_one_letter_code
_entity_poly.pdbx_strand_id
1 'polypeptide(L)'
;RQCDACKTTCFLSAISCLCKPNILVCINHVDQLCSCSPKKYCLWYRYTIDEMSNMLDALRERLDLCQKWKILVNRLISNDHQNLIDFNDIEKHTTSGVLCLRDDIRIKMEEKLAEAIEYRQMAKNILKRITCKDELIENNNNDDDLNKKKKNFNDENKVTLNDINQLKKSSKIN
;
A
#
# COMPACT_ATOMS: atom_id res chain seq x y z
N ARG A 1 -32.19 -9.89 -19.06
CA ARG A 1 -32.88 -9.41 -17.83
C ARG A 1 -33.00 -7.88 -17.91
N GLN A 2 -33.96 -7.38 -18.67
CA GLN A 2 -34.21 -5.95 -18.81
C GLN A 2 -35.61 -5.64 -18.31
N CYS A 3 -35.78 -4.49 -17.66
CA CYS A 3 -37.08 -4.03 -17.23
C CYS A 3 -37.98 -3.80 -18.45
N ASP A 4 -39.21 -4.31 -18.42
CA ASP A 4 -40.11 -4.15 -19.55
C ASP A 4 -40.53 -2.69 -19.80
N ALA A 5 -40.61 -1.88 -18.73
CA ALA A 5 -40.96 -0.46 -18.80
C ALA A 5 -39.82 0.43 -19.34
N CYS A 6 -38.68 0.48 -18.64
CA CYS A 6 -37.59 1.41 -18.96
C CYS A 6 -36.45 0.80 -19.77
N LYS A 7 -36.53 -0.49 -20.11
CA LYS A 7 -35.51 -1.26 -20.84
C LYS A 7 -34.12 -1.28 -20.20
N THR A 8 -33.97 -0.76 -18.99
CA THR A 8 -32.73 -0.83 -18.20
C THR A 8 -32.42 -2.27 -17.81
N THR A 9 -31.16 -2.66 -17.88
CA THR A 9 -30.69 -3.97 -17.40
C THR A 9 -30.86 -4.08 -15.89
N CYS A 10 -31.66 -5.04 -15.44
CA CYS A 10 -31.88 -5.31 -14.02
C CYS A 10 -30.74 -6.16 -13.46
N PHE A 11 -29.61 -5.53 -13.14
CA PHE A 11 -28.42 -6.22 -12.63
C PHE A 11 -28.54 -6.61 -11.15
N LEU A 12 -28.93 -5.65 -10.30
CA LEU A 12 -28.95 -5.83 -8.85
C LEU A 12 -30.22 -6.53 -8.37
N SER A 13 -31.36 -6.11 -8.92
CA SER A 13 -32.67 -6.60 -8.50
C SER A 13 -33.71 -6.49 -9.61
N ALA A 14 -34.69 -7.41 -9.61
CA ALA A 14 -35.84 -7.40 -10.50
C ALA A 14 -37.08 -7.98 -9.79
N ILE A 15 -38.25 -7.62 -10.26
CA ILE A 15 -39.52 -8.16 -9.77
C ILE A 15 -40.21 -8.90 -10.92
N SER A 16 -40.70 -10.10 -10.63
CA SER A 16 -41.57 -10.85 -11.52
C SER A 16 -42.83 -11.30 -10.78
N CYS A 17 -43.84 -11.71 -11.54
CA CYS A 17 -45.05 -12.29 -10.99
C CYS A 17 -45.44 -13.52 -11.82
N LEU A 18 -45.96 -14.54 -11.15
CA LEU A 18 -46.42 -15.78 -11.80
C LEU A 18 -47.54 -15.56 -12.83
N CYS A 19 -48.31 -14.47 -12.71
CA CYS A 19 -49.36 -14.14 -13.69
C CYS A 19 -48.81 -13.71 -15.06
N LYS A 20 -47.54 -13.27 -15.13
CA LYS A 20 -46.86 -12.86 -16.36
C LYS A 20 -45.42 -13.39 -16.38
N PRO A 21 -45.22 -14.69 -16.65
CA PRO A 21 -43.92 -15.35 -16.48
C PRO A 21 -42.82 -14.80 -17.41
N ASN A 22 -43.19 -14.18 -18.54
CA ASN A 22 -42.24 -13.65 -19.52
C ASN A 22 -41.86 -12.18 -19.28
N ILE A 23 -42.41 -11.55 -18.22
CA ILE A 23 -42.19 -10.14 -17.92
C ILE A 23 -41.47 -9.99 -16.59
N LEU A 24 -40.50 -9.08 -16.56
CA LEU A 24 -39.88 -8.60 -15.34
C LEU A 24 -39.72 -7.09 -15.41
N VAL A 25 -39.75 -6.45 -14.25
CA VAL A 25 -39.53 -5.00 -14.12
C VAL A 25 -38.44 -4.71 -13.09
N CYS A 26 -37.85 -3.51 -13.15
CA CYS A 26 -36.99 -3.04 -12.07
C CYS A 26 -37.85 -2.60 -10.87
N ILE A 27 -37.21 -2.40 -9.71
CA ILE A 27 -37.88 -1.97 -8.48
C ILE A 27 -38.62 -0.63 -8.66
N ASN A 28 -38.19 0.23 -9.56
CA ASN A 28 -38.85 1.53 -9.78
C ASN A 28 -40.12 1.42 -10.63
N HIS A 29 -40.36 0.29 -11.30
CA HIS A 29 -41.49 0.11 -12.22
C HIS A 29 -42.39 -1.06 -11.81
N VAL A 30 -42.50 -1.34 -10.50
CA VAL A 30 -43.35 -2.43 -9.97
C VAL A 30 -44.80 -2.29 -10.43
N ASP A 31 -45.31 -1.06 -10.43
CA ASP A 31 -46.69 -0.74 -10.78
C ASP A 31 -47.01 -1.05 -12.25
N GLN A 32 -45.98 -1.17 -13.10
CA GLN A 32 -46.13 -1.48 -14.52
C GLN A 32 -46.07 -3.00 -14.82
N LEU A 33 -45.86 -3.84 -13.80
CA LEU A 33 -45.82 -5.30 -13.95
C LEU A 33 -47.23 -5.88 -14.17
N CYS A 34 -48.11 -5.72 -13.19
CA CYS A 34 -49.50 -6.15 -13.21
C CYS A 34 -50.29 -5.58 -12.02
N SER A 35 -51.60 -5.85 -11.97
CA SER A 35 -52.50 -5.42 -10.88
C SER A 35 -52.64 -6.45 -9.75
N CYS A 36 -51.74 -7.43 -9.66
CA CYS A 36 -51.80 -8.43 -8.60
C CYS A 36 -51.40 -7.83 -7.24
N SER A 37 -51.85 -8.46 -6.14
CA SER A 37 -51.35 -8.09 -4.81
C SER A 37 -49.83 -8.30 -4.72
N PRO A 38 -49.07 -7.39 -4.07
CA PRO A 38 -47.62 -7.52 -3.87
C PRO A 38 -47.18 -8.83 -3.21
N LYS A 39 -48.08 -9.48 -2.45
CA LYS A 39 -47.82 -10.81 -1.87
C LYS A 39 -47.55 -11.91 -2.91
N LYS A 40 -47.97 -11.70 -4.16
CA LYS A 40 -47.74 -12.63 -5.28
C LYS A 40 -46.49 -12.27 -6.10
N TYR A 41 -45.75 -11.24 -5.72
CA TYR A 41 -44.54 -10.82 -6.41
C TYR A 41 -43.33 -11.58 -5.89
N CYS A 42 -42.44 -11.92 -6.81
CA CYS A 42 -41.16 -12.53 -6.51
C CYS A 42 -40.07 -11.47 -6.75
N LEU A 43 -39.35 -11.14 -5.68
CA LEU A 43 -38.16 -10.30 -5.76
C LEU A 43 -36.94 -11.18 -6.05
N TRP A 44 -36.26 -10.87 -7.14
CA TRP A 44 -34.97 -11.43 -7.49
C TRP A 44 -33.91 -10.41 -7.12
N TYR A 45 -32.94 -10.80 -6.29
CA TYR A 45 -31.80 -9.96 -5.94
C TYR A 45 -30.52 -10.77 -6.14
N ARG A 46 -29.44 -10.07 -6.53
CA ARG A 46 -28.14 -10.70 -6.76
C ARG A 46 -27.30 -10.80 -5.49
N TYR A 47 -27.45 -9.82 -4.60
CA TYR A 47 -26.72 -9.74 -3.34
C TYR A 47 -27.69 -9.40 -2.22
N THR A 48 -27.46 -9.97 -1.04
CA THR A 48 -28.13 -9.50 0.18
C THR A 48 -27.58 -8.13 0.59
N ILE A 49 -28.27 -7.45 1.50
CA ILE A 49 -27.79 -6.18 2.06
C ILE A 49 -26.46 -6.37 2.78
N ASP A 50 -26.28 -7.51 3.46
CA ASP A 50 -25.05 -7.85 4.18
C ASP A 50 -23.88 -8.09 3.21
N GLU A 51 -24.11 -8.83 2.11
CA GLU A 51 -23.10 -9.03 1.07
C GLU A 51 -22.68 -7.71 0.42
N MET A 52 -23.64 -6.83 0.16
CA MET A 52 -23.38 -5.50 -0.39
C MET A 52 -22.58 -4.63 0.58
N SER A 53 -22.89 -4.69 1.88
CA SER A 53 -22.16 -3.96 2.93
C SER A 53 -20.73 -4.45 3.06
N ASN A 54 -20.50 -5.77 3.05
CA ASN A 54 -19.17 -6.36 3.07
C ASN A 54 -18.32 -5.91 1.87
N MET A 55 -18.91 -5.83 0.67
CA MET A 55 -18.22 -5.30 -0.51
C MET A 55 -17.85 -3.81 -0.36
N LEU A 56 -18.75 -3.00 0.22
CA LEU A 56 -18.48 -1.58 0.47
C LEU A 56 -17.37 -1.39 1.51
N ASP A 57 -17.36 -2.17 2.58
CA ASP A 57 -16.35 -2.06 3.63
C ASP A 57 -14.96 -2.49 3.13
N ALA A 58 -14.88 -3.55 2.32
CA ALA A 58 -13.63 -3.93 1.64
C ALA A 58 -13.11 -2.82 0.70
N LEU A 59 -14.01 -2.09 0.03
CA LEU A 59 -13.63 -0.94 -0.80
C LEU A 59 -13.15 0.24 0.06
N ARG A 60 -13.84 0.54 1.16
CA ARG A 60 -13.44 1.61 2.11
C ARG A 60 -12.07 1.36 2.70
N GLU A 61 -11.81 0.14 3.18
CA GLU A 61 -10.51 -0.22 3.74
C GLU A 61 -9.39 0.02 2.74
N ARG A 62 -9.59 -0.38 1.47
CA ARG A 62 -8.63 -0.12 0.39
C ARG A 62 -8.44 1.38 0.16
N LEU A 63 -9.53 2.15 0.09
CA LEU A 63 -9.45 3.60 -0.11
C LEU A 63 -8.70 4.30 1.02
N ASP A 64 -8.93 3.91 2.28
CA ASP A 64 -8.25 4.45 3.45
C ASP A 64 -6.74 4.18 3.38
N LEU A 65 -6.35 2.99 2.94
CA LEU A 65 -4.94 2.64 2.70
C LEU A 65 -4.33 3.50 1.61
N CYS A 66 -5.03 3.70 0.48
CA CYS A 66 -4.58 4.59 -0.59
C CYS A 66 -4.42 6.05 -0.11
N GLN A 67 -5.37 6.55 0.69
CA GLN A 67 -5.35 7.91 1.19
C GLN A 67 -4.20 8.11 2.19
N LYS A 68 -3.98 7.17 3.10
CA LYS A 68 -2.84 7.18 4.03
C LYS A 68 -1.52 7.19 3.26
N TRP A 69 -1.37 6.32 2.27
CA TRP A 69 -0.18 6.26 1.43
C TRP A 69 0.06 7.57 0.68
N LYS A 70 -0.97 8.16 0.06
CA LYS A 70 -0.87 9.46 -0.62
C LYS A 70 -0.40 10.56 0.32
N ILE A 71 -0.94 10.62 1.53
CA ILE A 71 -0.53 11.61 2.54
C ILE A 71 0.93 11.38 2.97
N LEU A 72 1.37 10.13 3.11
CA LEU A 72 2.77 9.80 3.42
C LEU A 72 3.71 10.24 2.30
N VAL A 73 3.41 9.90 1.05
CA VAL A 73 4.22 10.28 -0.12
C VAL A 73 4.29 11.80 -0.27
N ASN A 74 3.17 12.50 -0.13
CA ASN A 74 3.16 13.96 -0.19
C ASN A 74 4.03 14.59 0.90
N ARG A 75 4.00 14.06 2.12
CA ARG A 75 4.90 14.53 3.20
C ARG A 75 6.37 14.29 2.87
N LEU A 76 6.72 13.13 2.32
CA LEU A 76 8.09 12.82 1.88
C LEU A 76 8.58 13.77 0.79
N ILE A 77 7.74 14.09 -0.19
CA ILE A 77 8.10 14.96 -1.30
C ILE A 77 8.18 16.43 -0.88
N SER A 78 7.36 16.86 0.09
CA SER A 78 7.21 18.28 0.42
C SER A 78 8.30 18.85 1.35
N ASN A 79 9.36 18.11 1.67
CA ASN A 79 10.46 18.51 2.57
C ASN A 79 9.98 19.06 3.93
N ASP A 80 8.81 18.62 4.40
CA ASP A 80 8.26 19.04 5.68
C ASP A 80 8.93 18.23 6.79
N HIS A 81 10.18 18.59 7.09
CA HIS A 81 11.05 17.89 8.07
C HIS A 81 10.55 18.00 9.52
N GLN A 82 9.37 18.60 9.74
CA GLN A 82 8.84 18.85 11.08
C GLN A 82 8.39 17.56 11.79
N ASN A 83 8.21 16.45 11.06
CA ASN A 83 7.98 15.14 11.65
C ASN A 83 8.83 14.08 10.94
N LEU A 84 9.80 13.50 11.65
CA LEU A 84 10.51 12.30 11.24
C LEU A 84 9.48 11.21 10.93
N ILE A 85 9.28 10.90 9.65
CA ILE A 85 8.41 9.81 9.24
C ILE A 85 9.15 8.52 9.59
N ASP A 86 8.58 7.70 10.46
CA ASP A 86 9.15 6.38 10.76
C ASP A 86 9.17 5.55 9.47
N PHE A 87 10.35 5.07 9.11
CA PHE A 87 10.53 4.19 7.96
C PHE A 87 9.70 2.90 8.06
N ASN A 88 9.37 2.44 9.28
CA ASN A 88 8.48 1.30 9.46
C ASN A 88 7.04 1.60 9.00
N ASP A 89 6.56 2.84 9.20
CA ASP A 89 5.24 3.26 8.70
C ASP A 89 5.23 3.38 7.18
N ILE A 90 6.34 3.83 6.59
CA ILE A 90 6.53 3.85 5.14
C ILE A 90 6.50 2.42 4.59
N GLU A 91 7.27 1.50 5.16
CA GLU A 91 7.33 0.10 4.71
C GLU A 91 5.96 -0.58 4.79
N LYS A 92 5.24 -0.39 5.90
CA LYS A 92 3.91 -0.96 6.11
C LYS A 92 2.87 -0.45 5.13
N HIS A 93 2.85 0.86 4.89
CA HIS A 93 1.83 1.47 4.04
C HIS A 93 2.18 1.47 2.55
N THR A 94 3.45 1.28 2.19
CA THR A 94 3.84 1.31 0.78
C THR A 94 3.50 0.02 0.06
N THR A 95 3.70 -1.16 0.66
CA THR A 95 3.31 -2.44 0.04
C THR A 95 1.80 -2.53 -0.23
N SER A 96 0.98 -1.97 0.65
CA SER A 96 -0.48 -1.99 0.51
C SER A 96 -1.02 -0.80 -0.30
N GLY A 97 -0.44 0.40 -0.15
CA GLY A 97 -0.87 1.61 -0.86
C GLY A 97 -0.48 1.63 -2.34
N VAL A 98 0.59 0.93 -2.72
CA VAL A 98 1.04 0.81 -4.12
C VAL A 98 0.08 -0.05 -4.95
N LEU A 99 -0.70 -0.95 -4.33
CA LEU A 99 -1.79 -1.68 -4.98
C LEU A 99 -2.89 -0.75 -5.55
N CYS A 100 -2.98 0.49 -5.05
CA CYS A 100 -3.91 1.50 -5.53
C CYS A 100 -3.47 2.19 -6.82
N LEU A 101 -2.22 1.98 -7.27
CA LEU A 101 -1.69 2.54 -8.49
C LEU A 101 -2.09 1.70 -9.70
N ARG A 102 -2.13 2.34 -10.87
CA ARG A 102 -2.24 1.64 -12.14
C ARG A 102 -1.06 0.65 -12.27
N ASP A 103 -1.31 -0.52 -12.85
CA ASP A 103 -0.35 -1.64 -12.86
C ASP A 103 1.04 -1.26 -13.40
N ASP A 104 1.10 -0.41 -14.41
CA ASP A 104 2.35 0.09 -15.03
C ASP A 104 3.20 0.96 -14.08
N ILE A 105 2.55 1.80 -13.28
CA ILE A 105 3.20 2.63 -12.27
C ILE A 105 3.50 1.80 -11.02
N ARG A 106 2.59 0.89 -10.68
CA ARG A 106 2.73 -0.01 -9.53
C ARG A 106 4.02 -0.82 -9.61
N ILE A 107 4.24 -1.51 -10.73
CA ILE A 107 5.41 -2.39 -10.94
C ILE A 107 6.71 -1.59 -10.75
N LYS A 108 6.82 -0.43 -11.40
CA LYS A 108 8.00 0.44 -11.28
C LYS A 108 8.22 0.94 -9.86
N MET A 109 7.13 1.28 -9.16
CA MET A 109 7.21 1.74 -7.78
C MET A 109 7.63 0.61 -6.84
N GLU A 110 7.13 -0.62 -7.04
CA GLU A 110 7.51 -1.81 -6.26
C GLU A 110 9.00 -2.14 -6.44
N GLU A 111 9.51 -2.08 -7.68
CA GLU A 111 10.94 -2.25 -7.97
C GLU A 111 11.78 -1.23 -7.21
N LYS A 112 11.44 0.06 -7.31
CA LYS A 112 12.16 1.12 -6.60
C LYS A 112 12.03 1.05 -5.08
N LEU A 113 10.91 0.53 -4.59
CA LEU A 113 10.74 0.30 -3.17
C LEU A 113 11.66 -0.82 -2.66
N ALA A 114 11.78 -1.92 -3.42
CA ALA A 114 12.64 -3.03 -3.08
C ALA A 114 14.11 -2.58 -2.98
N GLU A 115 14.59 -1.82 -3.97
CA GLU A 115 15.93 -1.20 -3.95
C GLU A 115 16.12 -0.34 -2.68
N ALA A 116 15.15 0.51 -2.34
CA ALA A 116 15.22 1.37 -1.16
C ALA A 116 15.27 0.58 0.16
N ILE A 117 14.53 -0.53 0.25
CA ILE A 117 14.52 -1.42 1.42
C ILE A 117 15.88 -2.10 1.59
N GLU A 118 16.52 -2.54 0.50
CA GLU A 118 17.86 -3.13 0.54
C GLU A 118 18.91 -2.13 1.05
N TYR A 119 18.90 -0.90 0.54
CA TYR A 119 19.79 0.16 1.01
C TYR A 119 19.59 0.44 2.51
N ARG A 120 18.34 0.45 2.99
CA ARG A 120 18.02 0.60 4.41
C ARG A 120 18.60 -0.54 5.24
N GLN A 121 18.47 -1.79 4.80
CA GLN A 121 19.02 -2.95 5.50
C GLN A 121 20.55 -2.90 5.57
N MET A 122 21.19 -2.54 4.46
CA MET A 122 22.64 -2.35 4.41
C MET A 122 23.10 -1.26 5.38
N ALA A 123 22.43 -0.11 5.39
CA ALA A 123 22.72 0.99 6.33
C ALA A 123 22.55 0.56 7.79
N LYS A 124 21.47 -0.17 8.13
CA LYS A 124 21.26 -0.73 9.47
C LYS A 124 22.39 -1.68 9.90
N ASN A 125 22.88 -2.52 8.99
CA ASN A 125 24.00 -3.43 9.26
C ASN A 125 25.32 -2.68 9.49
N ILE A 126 25.56 -1.61 8.73
CA ILE A 126 26.73 -0.74 8.92
C ILE A 126 26.66 -0.04 10.27
N LEU A 127 25.52 0.56 10.61
CA LEU A 127 25.30 1.22 11.91
C LEU A 127 25.54 0.24 13.06
N LYS A 128 25.01 -0.98 12.99
CA LYS A 128 25.22 -2.01 14.01
C LYS A 128 26.71 -2.36 14.20
N ARG A 129 27.48 -2.39 13.12
CA ARG A 129 28.93 -2.64 13.18
C ARG A 129 29.69 -1.48 13.81
N ILE A 130 29.22 -0.25 13.63
CA ILE A 130 29.79 0.96 14.23
C ILE A 130 29.48 0.96 15.73
N THR A 131 28.21 0.79 16.11
CA THR A 131 27.80 0.81 17.53
C THR A 131 28.44 -0.31 18.34
N CYS A 132 28.57 -1.53 17.80
CA CYS A 132 29.28 -2.61 18.48
C CYS A 132 30.79 -2.35 18.62
N LYS A 133 31.40 -1.53 17.74
CA LYS A 133 32.80 -1.13 17.89
C LYS A 133 32.94 -0.03 18.95
N ASP A 134 31.99 0.89 19.04
CA ASP A 134 31.98 1.93 20.07
C ASP A 134 31.77 1.34 21.47
N GLU A 135 30.91 0.34 21.63
CA GLU A 135 30.75 -0.43 22.88
C GLU A 135 32.04 -1.21 23.26
N LEU A 136 32.78 -1.73 22.27
CA LEU A 136 34.08 -2.34 22.52
C LEU A 136 35.16 -1.30 22.87
N ILE A 137 35.06 -0.08 22.38
CA ILE A 137 35.99 1.01 22.71
C ILE A 137 35.69 1.55 24.12
N GLU A 138 34.42 1.72 24.51
CA GLU A 138 34.03 2.13 25.86
C GLU A 138 34.41 1.08 26.92
N ASN A 139 34.23 -0.21 26.63
CA ASN A 139 34.67 -1.28 27.54
C ASN A 139 36.21 -1.39 27.64
N ASN A 140 36.96 -1.01 26.60
CA ASN A 140 38.43 -1.00 26.61
C ASN A 140 39.03 0.30 27.16
N ASN A 141 38.26 1.38 27.30
CA ASN A 141 38.73 2.65 27.89
C ASN A 141 38.74 2.64 29.43
N ASN A 142 38.41 1.51 30.06
CA ASN A 142 38.65 1.28 31.49
C ASN A 142 40.05 0.72 31.79
N ASP A 143 40.86 0.40 30.77
CA ASP A 143 42.27 0.00 30.93
C ASP A 143 43.18 0.98 30.16
N ASP A 144 43.95 1.75 30.92
CA ASP A 144 44.87 2.80 30.49
C ASP A 144 45.90 2.32 29.44
N ASP A 145 45.89 2.86 28.21
CA ASP A 145 47.09 3.46 27.56
C ASP A 145 46.76 4.14 26.19
N LEU A 146 46.38 5.42 26.22
CA LEU A 146 45.64 6.07 25.12
C LEU A 146 46.49 6.72 24.00
N ASN A 147 47.83 6.58 23.96
CA ASN A 147 48.65 7.37 23.02
C ASN A 147 49.59 6.61 22.07
N LYS A 148 49.59 5.27 22.07
CA LYS A 148 50.35 4.48 21.07
C LYS A 148 49.52 3.97 19.89
N LYS A 149 48.20 3.80 20.06
CA LYS A 149 47.29 3.30 19.00
C LYS A 149 46.79 4.37 18.02
N LYS A 150 46.82 5.66 18.39
CA LYS A 150 46.33 6.75 17.52
C LYS A 150 47.21 7.00 16.29
N LYS A 151 48.48 6.59 16.29
CA LYS A 151 49.38 6.81 15.15
C LYS A 151 49.31 5.70 14.09
N ASN A 152 48.89 4.49 14.47
CA ASN A 152 48.77 3.35 13.55
C ASN A 152 47.36 3.18 12.95
N PHE A 153 46.35 3.95 13.38
CA PHE A 153 44.97 3.81 12.89
C PHE A 153 44.66 4.64 11.62
N ASN A 154 45.54 5.59 11.26
CA ASN A 154 45.34 6.44 10.08
C ASN A 154 45.86 5.82 8.77
N ASP A 155 46.69 4.78 8.82
CA ASP A 155 47.23 4.16 7.60
C ASP A 155 46.42 2.93 7.13
N GLU A 156 45.66 2.27 8.02
CA GLU A 156 44.82 1.11 7.65
C GLU A 156 43.37 1.47 7.30
N ASN A 157 42.92 2.71 7.56
CA ASN A 157 41.57 3.18 7.24
C ASN A 157 41.55 4.23 6.10
N LYS A 158 42.30 3.98 5.03
CA LYS A 158 41.90 4.51 3.73
C LYS A 158 40.65 3.74 3.31
N VAL A 159 39.47 4.29 3.62
CA VAL A 159 38.25 3.96 2.86
C VAL A 159 38.63 4.09 1.40
N THR A 160 38.73 2.97 0.70
CA THR A 160 39.17 3.04 -0.69
C THR A 160 38.08 3.77 -1.45
N LEU A 161 38.49 4.67 -2.34
CA LEU A 161 37.62 5.40 -3.25
C LEU A 161 36.68 4.44 -4.04
N ASN A 162 36.98 3.14 -4.06
CA ASN A 162 36.18 2.06 -4.61
C ASN A 162 34.85 1.81 -3.87
N ASP A 163 34.76 1.94 -2.55
CA ASP A 163 33.51 1.69 -1.81
C ASP A 163 32.49 2.84 -2.05
N ILE A 164 33.00 4.06 -2.20
CA ILE A 164 32.22 5.23 -2.61
C ILE A 164 31.90 5.20 -4.11
N ASN A 165 32.78 4.63 -4.95
CA ASN A 165 32.54 4.47 -6.38
C ASN A 165 31.56 3.32 -6.70
N GLN A 166 31.41 2.32 -5.83
CA GLN A 166 30.34 1.33 -5.95
C GLN A 166 28.95 1.97 -5.74
N LEU A 167 28.83 2.97 -4.86
CA LEU A 167 27.61 3.78 -4.70
C LEU A 167 27.31 4.69 -5.92
N LYS A 168 28.34 5.07 -6.69
CA LYS A 168 28.19 5.89 -7.91
C LYS A 168 27.92 5.08 -9.19
N LYS A 169 28.26 3.79 -9.21
CA LYS A 169 27.98 2.91 -10.36
C LYS A 169 26.53 2.45 -10.44
N SER A 170 25.85 2.29 -9.30
CA SER A 170 24.41 1.97 -9.25
C SER A 170 23.49 3.16 -9.56
N SER A 171 24.01 4.39 -9.49
CA SER A 171 23.28 5.63 -9.87
C SER A 171 23.51 6.07 -11.33
N LYS A 172 24.28 5.30 -12.11
CA LYS A 172 24.46 5.49 -13.55
C LYS A 172 24.32 4.18 -14.33
N ILE A 173 23.10 3.66 -14.39
CA ILE A 173 22.64 2.85 -15.51
C ILE A 173 21.24 3.37 -15.86
N ASN A 174 21.20 4.12 -16.96
CA ASN A 174 20.06 4.64 -17.76
C ASN A 174 18.68 4.74 -17.10
#